data_AF-A0A3N5X8V4-F1
#
_entry.id   AF-A0A3N5X8V4-F1
#
_cell.length_a   1.000
_cell.length_b   1.000
_cell.length_c   1.000
_cell.angle_alpha   90.00
_cell.angle_beta   90.00
_cell.angle_gamma   90.00
#
_symmetry.space_group_name_H-M   'P 1'
#
loop_
_entity.id
_entity.type
_entity.pdbx_description
1 polymer ?
#
loop_
_entity_poly.entity_id
_entity_poly.type
_entity_poly.pdbx_seq_one_letter_code
_entity_poly.pdbx_strand_id
1 'polypeptide(L)'
;MENLPQPAYDNLLQHLSSDPIAAMPEADRLRVWTGLVEFVTKHKKFPDAKWAMKPDEVEKLASIANRLAPDAPFYRHQRLFTDRDVDLFDDIEDYDGQQRKLDEARRSAIQEVARAGGVDAVIAFGKAVQSPWRVGIAFGAVAAETADASIVPALLECEEKPVAQLAGGFVWGRYRTRGWVWVDRIDTSQWTSAQIGALLSLLPFTHDTWLRSERLLGQDESAYWSKTGANAFETREHLEHAIDQLIEYGRPKAAIRCVYKMLHDKRPIDTQRAVRALLAAVRSSESAHVLDAYETVKVIEALQNEPSTNRDALLRVEWAYLPLLNEHNEGSPIFLERKLSQEARFFSELIRLVFRSRTEESEEARSEERKQAATNAYRLLTNWATPPGLLQDKTYDGHVLETWLETVKKECAETGHLEVALTMVGHVLVHVPADPDGLWINRSAAAALNAKDGENIRIGFRTQLYNSRGAHFVDPTGKPEKELAGKYRAQAESVDNAGYPRLAATLREMAEEYEREAETLSSREPFEE
;
A
#
# COMPACT_ATOMS: atom_id res chain seq x y z
N MET A 1 -8.08 -1.87 -37.80
CA MET A 1 -7.71 -1.22 -39.07
C MET A 1 -6.25 -1.51 -39.42
N GLU A 2 -5.32 -1.46 -38.46
CA GLU A 2 -3.86 -1.67 -38.67
C GLU A 2 -3.47 -2.99 -39.36
N ASN A 3 -4.23 -4.08 -39.18
CA ASN A 3 -3.91 -5.41 -39.74
C ASN A 3 -4.86 -5.84 -40.89
N LEU A 4 -5.66 -4.92 -41.43
CA LEU A 4 -6.62 -5.26 -42.50
C LEU A 4 -5.89 -5.36 -43.85
N PRO A 5 -6.16 -6.38 -44.67
CA PRO A 5 -5.70 -6.40 -46.06
C PRO A 5 -6.24 -5.19 -46.84
N GLN A 6 -5.46 -4.66 -47.79
CA GLN A 6 -5.80 -3.44 -48.54
C GLN A 6 -7.25 -3.40 -49.08
N PRO A 7 -7.80 -4.46 -49.70
CA PRO A 7 -9.17 -4.42 -50.21
C PRO A 7 -10.24 -4.29 -49.10
N ALA A 8 -9.99 -4.88 -47.93
CA ALA A 8 -10.88 -4.77 -46.78
C ALA A 8 -10.79 -3.39 -46.13
N TYR A 9 -9.59 -2.81 -46.09
CA TYR A 9 -9.36 -1.44 -45.62
C TYR A 9 -10.05 -0.41 -46.52
N ASP A 10 -9.90 -0.52 -47.84
CA ASP A 10 -10.52 0.41 -48.80
C ASP A 10 -12.06 0.33 -48.74
N ASN A 11 -12.62 -0.88 -48.64
CA ASN A 11 -14.07 -1.07 -48.45
C ASN A 11 -14.57 -0.44 -47.14
N LEU A 12 -13.80 -0.55 -46.05
CA LEU A 12 -14.13 0.06 -44.78
C LEU A 12 -14.13 1.60 -44.88
N LEU A 13 -13.10 2.19 -45.51
CA LEU A 13 -13.05 3.64 -45.73
C LEU A 13 -14.22 4.13 -46.57
N GLN A 14 -14.58 3.41 -47.63
CA GLN A 14 -15.72 3.75 -48.46
C GLN A 14 -17.04 3.68 -47.68
N HIS A 15 -17.20 2.67 -46.83
CA HIS A 15 -18.38 2.54 -45.97
C HIS A 15 -18.46 3.68 -44.95
N LEU A 16 -17.37 3.98 -44.25
CA LEU A 16 -17.31 5.07 -43.27
C LEU A 16 -17.54 6.46 -43.90
N SER A 17 -17.19 6.63 -45.18
CA SER A 17 -17.38 7.87 -45.93
C SER A 17 -18.78 8.00 -46.58
N SER A 18 -19.62 6.98 -46.43
CA SER A 18 -20.92 6.92 -47.13
C SER A 18 -21.97 7.84 -46.50
N ASP A 19 -22.89 8.33 -47.33
CA ASP A 19 -23.98 9.21 -46.88
C ASP A 19 -24.87 8.60 -45.78
N PRO A 20 -25.19 7.28 -45.80
CA PRO A 20 -25.92 6.65 -44.70
C PRO A 20 -25.22 6.79 -43.35
N ILE A 21 -23.88 6.68 -43.29
CA ILE A 21 -23.11 6.84 -42.05
C ILE A 21 -23.07 8.30 -41.60
N ALA A 22 -22.91 9.23 -42.55
CA ALA A 22 -22.94 10.66 -42.26
C ALA A 22 -24.33 11.12 -41.76
N ALA A 23 -25.42 10.50 -42.24
CA ALA A 23 -26.79 10.83 -41.89
C ALA A 23 -27.31 10.12 -40.62
N MET A 24 -26.49 9.30 -39.95
CA MET A 24 -26.87 8.68 -38.68
C MET A 24 -27.19 9.73 -37.61
N PRO A 25 -28.08 9.43 -36.65
CA PRO A 25 -28.26 10.27 -35.48
C PRO A 25 -26.93 10.56 -34.79
N GLU A 26 -26.73 11.79 -34.30
CA GLU A 26 -25.44 12.20 -33.75
C GLU A 26 -24.96 11.31 -32.59
N ALA A 27 -25.88 10.80 -31.78
CA ALA A 27 -25.58 9.86 -30.69
C ALA A 27 -24.96 8.55 -31.19
N ASP A 28 -25.41 8.05 -32.34
CA ASP A 28 -24.88 6.82 -32.95
C ASP A 28 -23.56 7.10 -33.69
N ARG A 29 -23.49 8.25 -34.39
CA ARG A 29 -22.29 8.71 -35.10
C ARG A 29 -21.13 9.00 -34.16
N LEU A 30 -21.42 9.46 -32.94
CA LEU A 30 -20.44 9.80 -31.90
C LEU A 30 -19.45 8.65 -31.65
N ARG A 31 -19.90 7.39 -31.55
CA ARG A 31 -19.01 6.26 -31.28
C ARG A 31 -18.01 6.03 -32.41
N VAL A 32 -18.49 6.10 -33.64
CA VAL A 32 -17.67 5.94 -34.85
C VAL A 32 -16.67 7.10 -34.95
N TRP A 33 -17.15 8.32 -34.75
CA TRP A 33 -16.33 9.52 -34.76
C TRP A 33 -15.24 9.49 -33.69
N THR A 34 -15.57 9.23 -32.43
CA THR A 34 -14.60 9.14 -31.33
C THR A 34 -13.53 8.10 -31.62
N GLY A 35 -13.93 6.89 -32.04
CA GLY A 35 -12.97 5.84 -32.37
C GLY A 35 -12.04 6.21 -33.53
N LEU A 36 -12.55 6.89 -34.56
CA LEU A 36 -11.72 7.40 -35.66
C LEU A 36 -10.77 8.50 -35.22
N VAL A 37 -11.22 9.44 -34.38
CA VAL A 37 -10.38 10.51 -33.84
C VAL A 37 -9.25 9.92 -32.99
N GLU A 38 -9.55 9.01 -32.06
CA GLU A 38 -8.55 8.36 -31.21
C GLU A 38 -7.52 7.61 -32.05
N PHE A 39 -7.98 6.88 -33.06
CA PHE A 39 -7.12 6.14 -33.98
C PHE A 39 -6.20 7.07 -34.77
N VAL A 40 -6.74 8.17 -35.32
CA VAL A 40 -5.95 9.20 -36.03
C VAL A 40 -4.95 9.86 -35.09
N THR A 41 -5.35 10.26 -33.89
CA THR A 41 -4.48 10.90 -32.89
C THR A 41 -3.32 9.98 -32.51
N LYS A 42 -3.58 8.69 -32.25
CA LYS A 42 -2.54 7.69 -31.96
C LYS A 42 -1.48 7.63 -33.05
N HIS A 43 -1.88 7.60 -34.33
CA HIS A 43 -0.94 7.55 -35.44
C HIS A 43 -0.23 8.87 -35.70
N LYS A 44 -0.87 10.02 -35.48
CA LYS A 44 -0.21 11.34 -35.55
C LYS A 44 0.80 11.55 -34.42
N LYS A 45 0.55 10.97 -33.25
CA LYS A 45 1.41 11.07 -32.06
C LYS A 45 2.72 10.28 -32.19
N PHE A 46 2.70 9.17 -32.91
CA PHE A 46 3.88 8.31 -33.08
C PHE A 46 4.21 8.09 -34.57
N PRO A 47 4.55 9.15 -35.34
CA PRO A 47 4.73 9.05 -36.79
C PRO A 47 5.91 8.14 -37.17
N ASP A 48 6.93 8.05 -36.32
CA ASP A 48 8.15 7.26 -36.55
C ASP A 48 8.06 5.81 -36.04
N ALA A 49 6.94 5.42 -35.41
CA ALA A 49 6.79 4.07 -34.89
C ALA A 49 6.62 3.04 -36.03
N LYS A 50 7.17 1.84 -35.86
CA LYS A 50 7.10 0.76 -36.87
C LYS A 50 5.67 0.34 -37.23
N TRP A 51 4.72 0.55 -36.32
CA TRP A 51 3.30 0.24 -36.50
C TRP A 51 2.48 1.43 -37.01
N ALA A 52 3.10 2.61 -37.18
CA ALA A 52 2.40 3.82 -37.61
C ALA A 52 1.95 3.71 -39.08
N MET A 53 0.72 4.13 -39.35
CA MET A 53 0.21 4.24 -40.71
C MET A 53 0.89 5.40 -41.46
N LYS A 54 0.89 5.33 -42.79
CA LYS A 54 1.49 6.39 -43.61
C LYS A 54 0.73 7.71 -43.42
N PRO A 55 1.41 8.87 -43.41
CA PRO A 55 0.77 10.18 -43.21
C PRO A 55 -0.45 10.43 -44.12
N ASP A 56 -0.38 10.04 -45.39
CA ASP A 56 -1.49 10.20 -46.35
C ASP A 56 -2.74 9.39 -45.97
N GLU A 57 -2.58 8.20 -45.36
CA GLU A 57 -3.69 7.35 -44.92
C GLU A 57 -4.32 7.90 -43.64
N VAL A 58 -3.48 8.40 -42.72
CA VAL A 58 -3.91 9.07 -41.50
C VAL A 58 -4.71 10.33 -41.83
N GLU A 59 -4.29 11.10 -42.85
CA GLU A 59 -5.00 12.31 -43.26
C GLU A 59 -6.34 12.02 -43.95
N LYS A 60 -6.43 10.92 -44.73
CA LYS A 60 -7.72 10.43 -45.26
C LYS A 60 -8.69 10.08 -44.14
N LEU A 61 -8.23 9.35 -43.12
CA LEU A 61 -9.03 9.01 -41.95
C LEU A 61 -9.42 10.26 -41.15
N ALA A 62 -8.52 11.25 -41.02
CA ALA A 62 -8.80 12.52 -40.36
C ALA A 62 -9.92 13.30 -41.08
N SER A 63 -9.90 13.32 -42.42
CA SER A 63 -10.95 13.96 -43.22
C SER A 63 -12.32 13.28 -43.02
N ILE A 64 -12.35 11.94 -42.98
CA ILE A 64 -13.57 11.17 -42.68
C ILE A 64 -14.07 11.48 -41.26
N ALA A 65 -13.16 11.49 -40.28
CA ALA A 65 -13.51 11.84 -38.90
C ALA A 65 -14.09 13.26 -38.82
N ASN A 66 -13.52 14.24 -39.53
CA ASN A 66 -14.06 15.60 -39.57
C ASN A 66 -15.47 15.65 -40.17
N ARG A 67 -15.75 14.87 -41.22
CA ARG A 67 -17.09 14.77 -41.81
C ARG A 67 -18.12 14.12 -40.87
N LEU A 68 -17.68 13.21 -40.01
CA LEU A 68 -18.53 12.53 -39.04
C LEU A 68 -18.63 13.25 -37.69
N ALA A 69 -17.95 14.39 -37.52
CA ALA A 69 -18.02 15.16 -36.28
C ALA A 69 -19.46 15.55 -35.95
N PRO A 70 -19.96 15.35 -34.71
CA PRO A 70 -21.23 15.89 -34.28
C PRO A 70 -21.24 17.43 -34.33
N ASP A 71 -22.37 18.02 -34.72
CA ASP A 71 -22.54 19.47 -34.72
C ASP A 71 -22.90 19.97 -33.32
N ALA A 72 -23.76 19.23 -32.60
CA ALA A 72 -24.18 19.64 -31.27
C ALA A 72 -22.98 19.64 -30.29
N PRO A 73 -22.73 20.76 -29.57
CA PRO A 73 -21.67 20.85 -28.56
C PRO A 73 -21.75 19.72 -27.52
N PHE A 74 -22.97 19.26 -27.22
CA PHE A 74 -23.24 18.16 -26.29
C PHE A 74 -22.54 16.84 -26.67
N TYR A 75 -22.41 16.53 -27.97
CA TYR A 75 -21.74 15.29 -28.41
C TYR A 75 -20.29 15.56 -28.79
N ARG A 76 -20.02 16.66 -29.51
CA ARG A 76 -18.69 17.01 -30.00
C ARG A 76 -17.66 17.14 -28.88
N HIS A 77 -18.04 17.68 -27.73
CA HIS A 77 -17.08 17.95 -26.67
C HIS A 77 -16.83 16.78 -25.72
N GLN A 78 -17.59 15.68 -25.81
CA GLN A 78 -17.51 14.58 -24.83
C GLN A 78 -16.11 13.98 -24.72
N ARG A 79 -15.39 13.87 -25.84
CA ARG A 79 -14.03 13.34 -25.91
C ARG A 79 -13.00 14.14 -25.09
N LEU A 80 -13.30 15.37 -24.70
CA LEU A 80 -12.41 16.18 -23.87
C LEU A 80 -12.52 15.80 -22.39
N PHE A 81 -13.56 15.07 -21.98
CA PHE A 81 -13.88 14.77 -20.58
C PHE A 81 -13.77 13.25 -20.30
N THR A 82 -12.60 12.70 -20.63
CA THR A 82 -12.15 11.34 -20.30
C THR A 82 -11.44 11.33 -18.94
N ASP A 83 -11.10 10.17 -18.37
CA ASP A 83 -10.22 10.07 -17.19
C ASP A 83 -8.72 10.10 -17.55
N ARG A 84 -8.38 9.79 -18.81
CA ARG A 84 -7.00 9.71 -19.32
C ARG A 84 -6.62 10.98 -20.10
N ASP A 85 -5.98 11.93 -19.41
CA ASP A 85 -5.47 13.17 -20.04
C ASP A 85 -4.35 12.91 -21.06
N VAL A 86 -3.51 11.91 -20.79
CA VAL A 86 -2.35 11.55 -21.63
C VAL A 86 -2.72 11.16 -23.06
N ASP A 87 -3.96 10.74 -23.28
CA ASP A 87 -4.48 10.37 -24.60
C ASP A 87 -4.86 11.62 -25.43
N LEU A 88 -5.00 12.79 -24.78
CA LEU A 88 -5.33 14.08 -25.39
C LEU A 88 -4.10 14.99 -25.58
N PHE A 89 -2.94 14.53 -25.13
CA PHE A 89 -1.66 15.22 -25.18
C PHE A 89 -0.94 14.95 -26.50
N ASP A 90 -0.37 16.00 -27.09
CA ASP A 90 0.38 15.95 -28.36
C ASP A 90 1.87 15.59 -28.16
N ASP A 91 2.35 15.48 -26.92
CA ASP A 91 3.72 15.12 -26.48
C ASP A 91 4.83 16.02 -27.07
N ILE A 92 4.48 17.17 -27.64
CA ILE A 92 5.43 18.15 -28.20
C ILE A 92 5.90 19.15 -27.13
N GLU A 93 5.01 19.50 -26.19
CA GLU A 93 5.29 20.42 -25.09
C GLU A 93 5.53 19.69 -23.76
N ASP A 94 6.05 20.42 -22.78
CA ASP A 94 6.10 19.92 -21.41
C ASP A 94 4.68 19.65 -20.86
N TYR A 95 4.62 18.80 -19.83
CA TYR A 95 3.36 18.39 -19.22
C TYR A 95 2.49 19.59 -18.80
N ASP A 96 3.10 20.63 -18.23
CA ASP A 96 2.40 21.81 -17.74
C ASP A 96 1.82 22.68 -18.87
N GLY A 97 2.50 22.77 -20.03
CA GLY A 97 1.98 23.41 -21.23
C GLY A 97 0.74 22.68 -21.78
N GLN A 98 0.84 21.36 -21.91
CA GLN A 98 -0.23 20.53 -22.45
C GLN A 98 -1.47 20.52 -21.55
N GLN A 99 -1.28 20.43 -20.23
CA GLN A 99 -2.39 20.49 -19.27
C GLN A 99 -3.13 21.83 -19.37
N ARG A 100 -2.42 22.96 -19.48
CA ARG A 100 -3.05 24.29 -19.62
C ARG A 100 -3.88 24.41 -20.90
N LYS A 101 -3.38 23.91 -22.03
CA LYS A 101 -4.12 23.91 -23.29
C LYS A 101 -5.40 23.08 -23.19
N LEU A 102 -5.30 21.90 -22.59
CA LEU A 102 -6.45 21.02 -22.40
C LEU A 102 -7.50 21.63 -21.46
N ASP A 103 -7.07 22.25 -20.37
CA ASP A 103 -7.96 22.95 -19.45
C ASP A 103 -8.69 24.11 -20.15
N GLU A 104 -8.02 24.87 -21.01
CA GLU A 104 -8.64 25.94 -21.79
C GLU A 104 -9.64 25.40 -22.84
N ALA A 105 -9.29 24.31 -23.51
CA ALA A 105 -10.20 23.63 -24.44
C ALA A 105 -11.47 23.13 -23.72
N ARG A 106 -11.34 22.56 -22.52
CA ARG A 106 -12.46 22.14 -21.68
C ARG A 106 -13.33 23.31 -21.25
N ARG A 107 -12.73 24.44 -20.85
CA ARG A 107 -13.46 25.67 -20.49
C ARG A 107 -14.29 26.19 -21.65
N SER A 108 -13.68 26.31 -22.84
CA SER A 108 -14.40 26.74 -24.05
C SER A 108 -15.55 25.80 -24.40
N ALA A 109 -15.30 24.49 -24.35
CA ALA A 109 -16.32 23.47 -24.58
C ALA A 109 -17.53 23.60 -23.64
N ILE A 110 -17.29 23.76 -22.33
CA ILE A 110 -18.38 23.94 -21.36
C ILE A 110 -19.11 25.26 -21.57
N GLN A 111 -18.43 26.35 -21.96
CA GLN A 111 -19.11 27.59 -22.30
C GLN A 111 -20.06 27.41 -23.50
N GLU A 112 -19.67 26.66 -24.52
CA GLU A 112 -20.55 26.36 -25.66
C GLU A 112 -21.77 25.53 -25.25
N VAL A 113 -21.57 24.50 -24.42
CA VAL A 113 -22.69 23.69 -23.87
C VAL A 113 -23.63 24.55 -23.03
N ALA A 114 -23.08 25.39 -22.15
CA ALA A 114 -23.86 26.28 -21.30
C ALA A 114 -24.63 27.35 -22.10
N ARG A 115 -24.06 27.87 -23.20
CA ARG A 115 -24.78 28.79 -24.10
C ARG A 115 -25.97 28.14 -24.80
N ALA A 116 -25.88 26.85 -25.08
CA ALA A 116 -26.94 26.11 -25.79
C ALA A 116 -28.15 25.80 -24.91
N GLY A 117 -27.97 25.58 -23.60
CA GLY A 117 -29.08 25.16 -22.73
C GLY A 117 -28.90 25.41 -21.23
N GLY A 118 -28.03 26.36 -20.85
CA GLY A 118 -27.84 26.77 -19.46
C GLY A 118 -27.20 25.70 -18.58
N VAL A 119 -27.46 25.81 -17.27
CA VAL A 119 -26.92 24.90 -16.24
C VAL A 119 -27.41 23.47 -16.45
N ASP A 120 -28.68 23.28 -16.80
CA ASP A 120 -29.27 21.96 -17.00
C ASP A 120 -28.59 21.19 -18.14
N ALA A 121 -28.19 21.88 -19.22
CA ALA A 121 -27.42 21.28 -20.31
C ALA A 121 -26.03 20.84 -19.85
N VAL A 122 -25.37 21.59 -18.96
CA VAL A 122 -24.08 21.21 -18.40
C VAL A 122 -24.21 20.00 -17.47
N ILE A 123 -25.28 19.94 -16.66
CA ILE A 123 -25.56 18.77 -15.80
C ILE A 123 -25.83 17.53 -16.66
N ALA A 124 -26.67 17.65 -17.69
CA ALA A 124 -26.93 16.57 -18.63
C ALA A 124 -25.65 16.10 -19.35
N PHE A 125 -24.79 17.05 -19.75
CA PHE A 125 -23.50 16.74 -20.37
C PHE A 125 -22.57 16.00 -19.39
N GLY A 126 -22.52 16.46 -18.14
CA GLY A 126 -21.79 15.78 -17.06
C GLY A 126 -22.19 14.32 -16.89
N LYS A 127 -23.49 14.01 -16.99
CA LYS A 127 -24.01 12.63 -16.92
C LYS A 127 -23.61 11.76 -18.13
N ALA A 128 -23.28 12.38 -19.27
CA ALA A 128 -23.01 11.69 -20.53
C ALA A 128 -21.52 11.40 -20.78
N VAL A 129 -20.61 12.04 -20.02
CA VAL A 129 -19.15 11.89 -20.20
C VAL A 129 -18.53 10.94 -19.18
N GLN A 130 -17.33 10.46 -19.48
CA GLN A 130 -16.58 9.57 -18.59
C GLN A 130 -16.16 10.28 -17.30
N SER A 131 -15.78 11.56 -17.36
CA SER A 131 -15.29 12.31 -16.20
C SER A 131 -16.15 13.55 -15.87
N PRO A 132 -17.28 13.37 -15.14
CA PRO A 132 -18.14 14.47 -14.71
C PRO A 132 -17.42 15.50 -13.82
N TRP A 133 -16.44 15.03 -13.03
CA TRP A 133 -15.58 15.89 -12.21
C TRP A 133 -14.87 16.97 -13.03
N ARG A 134 -14.33 16.61 -14.21
CA ARG A 134 -13.64 17.55 -15.11
C ARG A 134 -14.60 18.57 -15.73
N VAL A 135 -15.85 18.18 -15.99
CA VAL A 135 -16.93 19.10 -16.40
C VAL A 135 -17.16 20.12 -15.30
N GLY A 136 -17.28 19.65 -14.06
CA GLY A 136 -17.39 20.49 -12.87
C GLY A 136 -16.27 21.53 -12.78
N ILE A 137 -15.01 21.10 -12.84
CA ILE A 137 -13.84 22.00 -12.77
C ILE A 137 -13.91 23.10 -13.82
N ALA A 138 -14.14 22.71 -15.08
CA ALA A 138 -14.22 23.66 -16.18
C ALA A 138 -15.39 24.63 -15.99
N PHE A 139 -16.56 24.13 -15.57
CA PHE A 139 -17.74 24.94 -15.33
C PHE A 139 -17.54 25.93 -14.18
N GLY A 140 -17.01 25.48 -13.04
CA GLY A 140 -16.76 26.34 -11.87
C GLY A 140 -15.81 27.49 -12.17
N ALA A 141 -14.86 27.28 -13.09
CA ALA A 141 -13.92 28.31 -13.52
C ALA A 141 -14.55 29.40 -14.40
N VAL A 142 -15.59 29.09 -15.19
CA VAL A 142 -16.12 30.01 -16.23
C VAL A 142 -17.57 30.45 -16.03
N ALA A 143 -18.34 29.79 -15.17
CA ALA A 143 -19.75 30.08 -14.96
C ALA A 143 -19.96 31.47 -14.32
N ALA A 144 -21.08 32.12 -14.65
CA ALA A 144 -21.53 33.33 -13.94
C ALA A 144 -21.91 33.00 -12.48
N GLU A 145 -21.86 33.97 -11.57
CA GLU A 145 -22.20 33.78 -10.14
C GLU A 145 -23.60 33.23 -9.91
N THR A 146 -24.54 33.56 -10.79
CA THR A 146 -25.92 33.08 -10.73
C THR A 146 -26.04 31.56 -10.86
N ALA A 147 -25.03 30.87 -11.40
CA ALA A 147 -25.01 29.41 -11.49
C ALA A 147 -24.77 28.73 -10.13
N ASP A 148 -24.21 29.43 -9.14
CA ASP A 148 -23.81 28.83 -7.86
C ASP A 148 -25.02 28.22 -7.15
N ALA A 149 -26.13 28.95 -7.07
CA ALA A 149 -27.37 28.52 -6.42
C ALA A 149 -28.06 27.33 -7.13
N SER A 150 -27.74 27.09 -8.41
CA SER A 150 -28.26 25.95 -9.17
C SER A 150 -27.47 24.67 -8.90
N ILE A 151 -26.23 24.77 -8.42
CA ILE A 151 -25.36 23.62 -8.14
C ILE A 151 -25.29 23.35 -6.64
N VAL A 152 -25.02 24.39 -5.86
CA VAL A 152 -24.71 24.30 -4.44
C VAL A 152 -25.84 24.95 -3.63
N PRO A 153 -26.36 24.31 -2.58
CA PRO A 153 -25.92 23.02 -2.01
C PRO A 153 -26.58 21.78 -2.63
N ALA A 154 -27.63 21.94 -3.43
CA ALA A 154 -28.55 20.86 -3.79
C ALA A 154 -27.89 19.64 -4.45
N LEU A 155 -26.83 19.84 -5.24
CA LEU A 155 -26.17 18.77 -5.99
C LEU A 155 -24.97 18.15 -5.24
N LEU A 156 -24.54 18.72 -4.11
CA LEU A 156 -23.38 18.21 -3.36
C LEU A 156 -23.62 16.81 -2.77
N GLU A 157 -24.86 16.52 -2.39
CA GLU A 157 -25.27 15.24 -1.80
C GLU A 157 -26.23 14.46 -2.70
N CYS A 158 -26.16 14.70 -4.02
CA CYS A 158 -26.99 13.98 -4.98
C CYS A 158 -26.62 12.48 -5.00
N GLU A 159 -27.62 11.60 -4.92
CA GLU A 159 -27.39 10.14 -5.00
C GLU A 159 -26.83 9.70 -6.37
N GLU A 160 -27.13 10.47 -7.43
CA GLU A 160 -26.54 10.25 -8.74
C GLU A 160 -25.05 10.63 -8.74
N LYS A 161 -24.17 9.61 -8.63
CA LYS A 161 -22.70 9.80 -8.56
C LYS A 161 -22.14 10.78 -9.60
N PRO A 162 -22.53 10.75 -10.90
CA PRO A 162 -22.00 11.71 -11.87
C PRO A 162 -22.34 13.17 -11.54
N VAL A 163 -23.52 13.41 -10.96
CA VAL A 163 -23.97 14.75 -10.58
C VAL A 163 -23.18 15.25 -9.36
N ALA A 164 -23.01 14.40 -8.34
CA ALA A 164 -22.20 14.73 -7.17
C ALA A 164 -20.72 14.99 -7.55
N GLN A 165 -20.16 14.19 -8.47
CA GLN A 165 -18.81 14.42 -8.99
C GLN A 165 -18.69 15.76 -9.74
N LEU A 166 -19.67 16.10 -10.58
CA LEU A 166 -19.71 17.40 -11.26
C LEU A 166 -19.80 18.55 -10.23
N ALA A 167 -20.68 18.43 -9.24
CA ALA A 167 -20.83 19.44 -8.19
C ALA A 167 -19.52 19.62 -7.40
N GLY A 168 -18.85 18.52 -7.07
CA GLY A 168 -17.54 18.55 -6.44
C GLY A 168 -16.48 19.25 -7.28
N GLY A 169 -16.43 18.93 -8.58
CA GLY A 169 -15.52 19.58 -9.52
C GLY A 169 -15.83 21.07 -9.65
N PHE A 170 -17.11 21.45 -9.62
CA PHE A 170 -17.56 22.84 -9.67
C PHE A 170 -17.07 23.65 -8.48
N VAL A 171 -17.22 23.10 -7.26
CA VAL A 171 -16.67 23.71 -6.03
C VAL A 171 -15.16 23.91 -6.16
N TRP A 172 -14.44 22.90 -6.65
CA TRP A 172 -12.99 22.98 -6.82
C TRP A 172 -12.59 24.04 -7.87
N GLY A 173 -13.28 24.10 -9.01
CA GLY A 173 -13.06 25.11 -10.05
C GLY A 173 -13.36 26.53 -9.56
N ARG A 174 -14.43 26.70 -8.78
CA ARG A 174 -14.78 27.96 -8.13
C ARG A 174 -13.72 28.40 -7.13
N TYR A 175 -13.30 27.51 -6.24
CA TYR A 175 -12.26 27.78 -5.26
C TYR A 175 -10.93 28.16 -5.94
N ARG A 176 -10.50 27.42 -6.98
CA ARG A 176 -9.25 27.74 -7.69
C ARG A 176 -9.25 29.11 -8.36
N THR A 177 -10.41 29.60 -8.80
CA THR A 177 -10.52 30.90 -9.50
C THR A 177 -10.80 32.07 -8.58
N ARG A 178 -11.52 31.86 -7.47
CA ARG A 178 -12.03 32.93 -6.60
C ARG A 178 -11.58 32.84 -5.14
N GLY A 179 -10.95 31.73 -4.75
CA GLY A 179 -10.41 31.49 -3.41
C GLY A 179 -11.46 31.56 -2.30
N TRP A 180 -10.99 31.84 -1.10
CA TRP A 180 -11.81 31.94 0.12
C TRP A 180 -12.91 33.01 0.06
N VAL A 181 -12.69 34.08 -0.72
CA VAL A 181 -13.69 35.16 -0.88
C VAL A 181 -15.00 34.62 -1.43
N TRP A 182 -14.96 33.63 -2.33
CA TRP A 182 -16.16 32.98 -2.83
C TRP A 182 -16.84 32.14 -1.75
N VAL A 183 -16.07 31.30 -1.04
CA VAL A 183 -16.59 30.45 0.04
C VAL A 183 -17.28 31.28 1.12
N ASP A 184 -16.65 32.36 1.57
CA ASP A 184 -17.17 33.21 2.65
C ASP A 184 -18.37 34.08 2.23
N ARG A 185 -18.70 34.17 0.93
CA ARG A 185 -19.90 34.87 0.42
C ARG A 185 -21.12 33.97 0.30
N ILE A 186 -20.96 32.66 0.41
CA ILE A 186 -22.06 31.72 0.34
C ILE A 186 -22.92 31.88 1.60
N ASP A 187 -24.21 32.16 1.43
CA ASP A 187 -25.16 32.14 2.54
C ASP A 187 -25.52 30.69 2.88
N THR A 188 -24.95 30.19 3.97
CA THR A 188 -25.18 28.84 4.49
C THR A 188 -26.27 28.80 5.58
N SER A 189 -26.98 29.90 5.84
CA SER A 189 -27.94 30.00 6.96
C SER A 189 -29.11 29.01 6.88
N GLN A 190 -29.49 28.59 5.66
CA GLN A 190 -30.56 27.62 5.40
C GLN A 190 -30.03 26.22 5.06
N TRP A 191 -28.72 26.00 5.15
CA TRP A 191 -28.13 24.72 4.79
C TRP A 191 -28.13 23.75 5.97
N THR A 192 -28.22 22.47 5.65
CA THR A 192 -28.01 21.42 6.64
C THR A 192 -26.53 21.23 6.96
N SER A 193 -26.21 20.71 8.14
CA SER A 193 -24.83 20.37 8.52
C SER A 193 -24.18 19.41 7.52
N ALA A 194 -24.95 18.49 6.94
CA ALA A 194 -24.49 17.55 5.91
C ALA A 194 -24.03 18.25 4.62
N GLN A 195 -24.77 19.27 4.16
CA GLN A 195 -24.44 20.08 2.99
C GLN A 195 -23.22 20.96 3.23
N ILE A 196 -23.14 21.60 4.40
CA ILE A 196 -21.97 22.40 4.81
C ILE A 196 -20.73 21.50 4.87
N GLY A 197 -20.83 20.34 5.53
CA GLY A 197 -19.75 19.36 5.62
C GLY A 197 -19.30 18.82 4.25
N ALA A 198 -20.24 18.60 3.32
CA ALA A 198 -19.94 18.21 1.94
C ALA A 198 -19.19 19.30 1.18
N LEU A 199 -19.61 20.57 1.28
CA LEU A 199 -18.89 21.70 0.69
C LEU A 199 -17.47 21.79 1.23
N LEU A 200 -17.31 21.78 2.56
CA LEU A 200 -16.00 21.94 3.21
C LEU A 200 -15.06 20.78 2.89
N SER A 201 -15.58 19.56 2.73
CA SER A 201 -14.80 18.37 2.38
C SER A 201 -14.23 18.38 0.96
N LEU A 202 -14.74 19.27 0.10
CA LEU A 202 -14.25 19.52 -1.26
C LEU A 202 -13.23 20.67 -1.32
N LEU A 203 -13.01 21.37 -0.22
CA LEU A 203 -12.01 22.43 -0.09
C LEU A 203 -10.69 21.87 0.45
N PRO A 204 -9.56 22.60 0.31
CA PRO A 204 -8.27 22.09 0.72
C PRO A 204 -8.22 21.65 2.18
N PHE A 205 -7.50 20.58 2.47
CA PHE A 205 -7.30 20.06 3.82
C PHE A 205 -6.30 20.91 4.60
N THR A 206 -6.70 22.12 4.99
CA THR A 206 -5.88 23.12 5.65
C THR A 206 -6.58 23.75 6.85
N HIS A 207 -5.81 24.45 7.69
CA HIS A 207 -6.31 25.16 8.86
C HIS A 207 -7.46 26.14 8.54
N ASP A 208 -7.43 26.80 7.39
CA ASP A 208 -8.51 27.67 6.92
C ASP A 208 -9.86 26.95 6.78
N THR A 209 -9.85 25.71 6.30
CA THR A 209 -11.06 24.88 6.20
C THR A 209 -11.54 24.47 7.58
N TRP A 210 -10.62 24.11 8.49
CA TRP A 210 -10.96 23.67 9.84
C TRP A 210 -11.58 24.79 10.68
N LEU A 211 -11.07 26.02 10.58
CA LEU A 211 -11.70 27.19 11.22
C LEU A 211 -13.13 27.42 10.71
N ARG A 212 -13.39 27.14 9.43
CA ARG A 212 -14.74 27.23 8.85
C ARG A 212 -15.62 26.06 9.28
N SER A 213 -15.06 24.87 9.42
CA SER A 213 -15.72 23.70 10.01
C SER A 213 -16.23 24.04 11.40
N GLU A 214 -15.33 24.48 12.28
CA GLU A 214 -15.67 24.87 13.66
C GLU A 214 -16.74 25.97 13.70
N ARG A 215 -16.56 27.04 12.92
CA ARG A 215 -17.49 28.17 12.88
C ARG A 215 -18.88 27.81 12.34
N LEU A 216 -18.96 26.99 11.28
CA LEU A 216 -20.20 26.75 10.55
C LEU A 216 -20.94 25.49 11.02
N LEU A 217 -20.23 24.50 11.55
CA LEU A 217 -20.81 23.22 11.99
C LEU A 217 -20.89 23.11 13.52
N GLY A 218 -19.97 23.73 14.27
CA GLY A 218 -19.95 23.67 15.73
C GLY A 218 -19.97 22.24 16.26
N GLN A 219 -21.07 21.83 16.90
CA GLN A 219 -21.20 20.45 17.44
C GLN A 219 -21.39 19.38 16.35
N ASP A 220 -21.70 19.77 15.11
CA ASP A 220 -21.94 18.86 13.99
C ASP A 220 -20.70 18.64 13.09
N GLU A 221 -19.50 18.96 13.58
CA GLU A 221 -18.24 18.89 12.81
C GLU A 221 -17.92 17.49 12.22
N SER A 222 -18.55 16.44 12.76
CA SER A 222 -18.56 15.10 12.17
C SER A 222 -18.93 15.09 10.68
N ALA A 223 -19.79 16.03 10.23
CA ALA A 223 -20.21 16.17 8.84
C ALA A 223 -19.06 16.52 7.89
N TYR A 224 -17.99 17.15 8.41
CA TYR A 224 -16.74 17.40 7.68
C TYR A 224 -15.71 16.28 7.92
N TRP A 225 -15.35 16.02 9.18
CA TRP A 225 -14.23 15.13 9.50
C TRP A 225 -14.43 13.68 9.07
N SER A 226 -15.67 13.21 8.98
CA SER A 226 -15.97 11.86 8.46
C SER A 226 -15.87 11.74 6.94
N LYS A 227 -16.00 12.85 6.20
CA LYS A 227 -16.07 12.88 4.73
C LYS A 227 -14.82 13.44 4.04
N THR A 228 -14.02 14.25 4.75
CA THR A 228 -12.84 14.91 4.18
C THR A 228 -11.84 13.90 3.60
N GLY A 229 -11.24 14.25 2.46
CA GLY A 229 -10.17 13.48 1.84
C GLY A 229 -8.92 13.36 2.71
N ALA A 230 -8.77 14.25 3.71
CA ALA A 230 -7.64 14.28 4.65
C ALA A 230 -6.27 14.24 3.95
N ASN A 231 -6.13 14.98 2.85
CA ASN A 231 -4.88 15.05 2.10
C ASN A 231 -3.82 15.83 2.90
N ALA A 232 -3.03 15.11 3.70
CA ALA A 232 -2.01 15.70 4.57
C ALA A 232 -0.96 16.55 3.83
N PHE A 233 -0.82 16.39 2.51
CA PHE A 233 0.13 17.16 1.69
C PHE A 233 -0.34 18.56 1.31
N GLU A 234 -1.62 18.90 1.53
CA GLU A 234 -2.16 20.23 1.23
C GLU A 234 -1.86 21.26 2.32
N THR A 235 -1.61 20.81 3.55
CA THR A 235 -1.22 21.67 4.67
C THR A 235 0.26 21.49 5.01
N ARG A 236 0.85 22.56 5.55
CA ARG A 236 2.21 22.55 6.11
C ARG A 236 2.21 22.71 7.63
N GLU A 237 1.09 23.12 8.21
CA GLU A 237 0.96 23.53 9.60
C GLU A 237 -0.27 22.87 10.25
N HIS A 238 -0.29 22.86 11.58
CA HIS A 238 -1.44 22.42 12.38
C HIS A 238 -1.92 20.97 12.18
N LEU A 239 -1.08 20.09 11.59
CA LEU A 239 -1.39 18.67 11.43
C LEU A 239 -1.70 17.97 12.76
N GLU A 240 -1.16 18.46 13.88
CA GLU A 240 -1.50 17.97 15.22
C GLU A 240 -2.99 18.07 15.53
N HIS A 241 -3.63 19.20 15.20
CA HIS A 241 -5.06 19.39 15.37
C HIS A 241 -5.84 18.44 14.46
N ALA A 242 -5.43 18.32 13.20
CA ALA A 242 -6.05 17.39 12.26
C ALA A 242 -5.96 15.93 12.72
N ILE A 243 -4.81 15.51 13.28
CA ILE A 243 -4.63 14.16 13.85
C ILE A 243 -5.64 13.92 14.96
N ASP A 244 -5.78 14.87 15.89
CA ASP A 244 -6.69 14.74 17.03
C ASP A 244 -8.15 14.63 16.57
N GLN A 245 -8.57 15.51 15.64
CA GLN A 245 -9.93 15.51 15.08
C GLN A 245 -10.22 14.25 14.25
N LEU A 246 -9.28 13.80 13.42
CA LEU A 246 -9.43 12.57 12.65
C LEU A 246 -9.58 11.36 13.57
N ILE A 247 -8.81 11.25 14.66
CA ILE A 247 -8.98 10.16 15.62
C ILE A 247 -10.35 10.25 16.30
N GLU A 248 -10.75 11.44 16.74
CA GLU A 248 -12.03 11.70 17.42
C GLU A 248 -13.24 11.28 16.57
N TYR A 249 -13.23 11.61 15.27
CA TYR A 249 -14.30 11.28 14.34
C TYR A 249 -14.12 9.93 13.62
N GLY A 250 -13.38 8.99 14.24
CA GLY A 250 -13.31 7.60 13.77
C GLY A 250 -12.48 7.40 12.50
N ARG A 251 -11.55 8.32 12.22
CA ARG A 251 -10.65 8.34 11.05
C ARG A 251 -9.15 8.17 11.36
N PRO A 252 -8.74 7.25 12.26
CA PRO A 252 -7.34 7.11 12.67
C PRO A 252 -6.37 6.68 11.56
N LYS A 253 -6.80 6.04 10.46
CA LYS A 253 -5.91 5.69 9.34
C LYS A 253 -5.44 6.93 8.59
N ALA A 254 -6.33 7.91 8.37
CA ALA A 254 -5.92 9.22 7.86
C ALA A 254 -5.03 10.00 8.85
N ALA A 255 -5.25 9.80 10.16
CA ALA A 255 -4.37 10.38 11.17
C ALA A 255 -2.93 9.81 11.09
N ILE A 256 -2.77 8.50 10.85
CA ILE A 256 -1.44 7.87 10.62
C ILE A 256 -0.75 8.53 9.43
N ARG A 257 -1.46 8.78 8.32
CA ARG A 257 -0.91 9.47 7.16
C ARG A 257 -0.46 10.90 7.47
N CYS A 258 -1.17 11.62 8.35
CA CYS A 258 -0.75 12.93 8.83
C CYS A 258 0.55 12.84 9.66
N VAL A 259 0.67 11.84 10.54
CA VAL A 259 1.91 11.58 11.30
C VAL A 259 3.06 11.26 10.35
N TYR A 260 2.84 10.38 9.37
CA TYR A 260 3.84 10.06 8.35
C TYR A 260 4.28 11.31 7.58
N LYS A 261 3.35 12.18 7.18
CA LYS A 261 3.68 13.45 6.53
C LYS A 261 4.58 14.33 7.41
N MET A 262 4.31 14.42 8.71
CA MET A 262 5.15 15.17 9.64
C MET A 262 6.58 14.59 9.70
N LEU A 263 6.71 13.26 9.72
CA LEU A 263 8.01 12.58 9.66
C LEU A 263 8.76 12.86 8.34
N HIS A 264 8.04 12.80 7.21
CA HIS A 264 8.60 13.14 5.90
C HIS A 264 9.13 14.58 5.86
N ASP A 265 8.46 15.51 6.53
CA ASP A 265 8.90 16.91 6.69
C ASP A 265 10.02 17.09 7.74
N LYS A 266 10.54 15.99 8.30
CA LYS A 266 11.59 15.96 9.33
C LYS A 266 11.20 16.68 10.62
N ARG A 267 9.91 16.73 10.94
CA ARG A 267 9.41 17.25 12.21
C ARG A 267 9.60 16.20 13.31
N PRO A 268 9.82 16.61 14.57
CA PRO A 268 9.82 15.69 15.71
C PRO A 268 8.50 14.93 15.79
N ILE A 269 8.58 13.64 16.13
CA ILE A 269 7.38 12.81 16.32
C ILE A 269 6.73 13.11 17.66
N ASP A 270 5.41 13.33 17.63
CA ASP A 270 4.60 13.27 18.85
C ASP A 270 4.24 11.81 19.12
N THR A 271 4.98 11.20 20.05
CA THR A 271 4.85 9.78 20.37
C THR A 271 3.46 9.42 20.88
N GLN A 272 2.81 10.32 21.63
CA GLN A 272 1.49 10.07 22.20
C GLN A 272 0.42 10.02 21.11
N ARG A 273 0.43 11.01 20.20
CA ARG A 273 -0.53 11.05 19.08
C ARG A 273 -0.32 9.90 18.10
N ALA A 274 0.93 9.58 17.76
CA ALA A 274 1.24 8.48 16.86
C ALA A 274 0.79 7.12 17.42
N VAL A 275 1.08 6.83 18.69
CA VAL A 275 0.60 5.62 19.38
C VAL A 275 -0.93 5.58 19.41
N ARG A 276 -1.58 6.70 19.74
CA ARG A 276 -3.05 6.78 19.79
C ARG A 276 -3.68 6.50 18.42
N ALA A 277 -3.12 7.06 17.35
CA ALA A 277 -3.57 6.83 15.98
C ALA A 277 -3.45 5.35 15.58
N LEU A 278 -2.27 4.76 15.81
CA LEU A 278 -2.01 3.35 15.51
C LEU A 278 -2.96 2.42 16.27
N LEU A 279 -3.10 2.58 17.58
CA LEU A 279 -3.98 1.71 18.37
C LEU A 279 -5.48 1.90 18.05
N ALA A 280 -5.90 3.12 17.70
CA ALA A 280 -7.27 3.37 17.25
C ALA A 280 -7.56 2.75 15.89
N ALA A 281 -6.58 2.76 14.97
CA ALA A 281 -6.73 2.22 13.62
C ALA A 281 -6.97 0.70 13.57
N VAL A 282 -6.50 -0.05 14.57
CA VAL A 282 -6.75 -1.51 14.71
C VAL A 282 -8.25 -1.83 14.80
N ARG A 283 -9.04 -0.92 15.39
CA ARG A 283 -10.49 -1.08 15.59
C ARG A 283 -11.31 -0.26 14.60
N SER A 284 -10.66 0.42 13.65
CA SER A 284 -11.31 1.34 12.72
C SER A 284 -12.03 0.58 11.61
N SER A 285 -13.25 1.04 11.29
CA SER A 285 -14.04 0.58 10.14
C SER A 285 -13.67 1.30 8.83
N GLU A 286 -12.70 2.21 8.85
CA GLU A 286 -12.21 2.85 7.63
C GLU A 286 -11.75 1.81 6.60
N SER A 287 -11.91 2.12 5.32
CA SER A 287 -11.47 1.24 4.23
C SER A 287 -10.00 0.83 4.40
N ALA A 288 -9.71 -0.44 4.14
CA ALA A 288 -8.34 -0.96 4.16
C ALA A 288 -7.43 -0.23 3.15
N HIS A 289 -7.99 0.26 2.04
CA HIS A 289 -7.27 1.03 1.02
C HIS A 289 -6.73 2.39 1.51
N VAL A 290 -7.20 2.88 2.67
CA VAL A 290 -6.70 4.12 3.29
C VAL A 290 -5.43 3.85 4.12
N LEU A 291 -5.21 2.61 4.58
CA LEU A 291 -4.01 2.24 5.31
C LEU A 291 -2.92 1.85 4.32
N ASP A 292 -1.87 2.67 4.24
CA ASP A 292 -0.67 2.33 3.51
C ASP A 292 0.31 1.59 4.45
N ALA A 293 0.72 0.39 4.04
CA ALA A 293 1.60 -0.46 4.85
C ALA A 293 2.97 0.18 5.05
N TYR A 294 3.51 0.84 4.02
CA TYR A 294 4.79 1.51 4.07
C TYR A 294 4.73 2.74 5.00
N GLU A 295 3.71 3.59 4.85
CA GLU A 295 3.52 4.74 5.75
C GLU A 295 3.40 4.29 7.21
N THR A 296 2.63 3.22 7.47
CA THR A 296 2.42 2.68 8.82
C THR A 296 3.71 2.14 9.43
N VAL A 297 4.48 1.35 8.68
CA VAL A 297 5.76 0.79 9.14
C VAL A 297 6.75 1.91 9.45
N LYS A 298 6.82 2.95 8.61
CA LYS A 298 7.71 4.11 8.87
C LYS A 298 7.34 4.89 10.12
N VAL A 299 6.05 5.01 10.46
CA VAL A 299 5.63 5.60 11.74
C VAL A 299 6.05 4.72 12.92
N ILE A 300 5.91 3.39 12.81
CA ILE A 300 6.35 2.46 13.87
C ILE A 300 7.86 2.50 14.06
N GLU A 301 8.64 2.50 12.98
CA GLU A 301 10.11 2.65 13.02
C GLU A 301 10.53 3.95 13.73
N ALA A 302 9.86 5.07 13.44
CA ALA A 302 10.13 6.33 14.10
C ALA A 302 9.87 6.26 15.62
N LEU A 303 8.76 5.60 16.03
CA LEU A 303 8.46 5.37 17.45
C LEU A 303 9.49 4.46 18.14
N GLN A 304 9.95 3.41 17.45
CA GLN A 304 10.96 2.48 17.97
C GLN A 304 12.32 3.17 18.23
N ASN A 305 12.66 4.16 17.41
CA ASN A 305 13.90 4.92 17.51
C ASN A 305 13.82 6.12 18.48
N GLU A 306 12.63 6.47 18.95
CA GLU A 306 12.42 7.61 19.85
C GLU A 306 12.46 7.16 21.32
N PRO A 307 13.49 7.54 22.11
CA PRO A 307 13.67 7.05 23.48
C PRO A 307 12.57 7.47 24.45
N SER A 308 11.86 8.55 24.17
CA SER A 308 10.76 9.05 25.01
C SER A 308 9.47 8.24 24.86
N THR A 309 9.40 7.31 23.90
CA THR A 309 8.21 6.49 23.67
C THR A 309 7.96 5.49 24.80
N ASN A 310 6.71 5.40 25.25
CA ASN A 310 6.31 4.42 26.26
C ASN A 310 6.50 2.97 25.74
N ARG A 311 7.31 2.17 26.45
CA ARG A 311 7.65 0.80 26.06
C ARG A 311 6.45 -0.15 26.00
N ASP A 312 5.52 -0.06 26.94
CA ASP A 312 4.33 -0.92 26.95
C ASP A 312 3.39 -0.59 25.79
N ALA A 313 3.29 0.70 25.45
CA ALA A 313 2.54 1.14 24.28
C ALA A 313 3.17 0.62 22.98
N LEU A 314 4.50 0.68 22.85
CA LEU A 314 5.24 0.12 21.72
C LEU A 314 5.00 -1.37 21.55
N LEU A 315 5.07 -2.16 22.63
CA LEU A 315 4.79 -3.60 22.57
C LEU A 315 3.37 -3.88 22.05
N ARG A 316 2.38 -3.07 22.46
CA ARG A 316 0.99 -3.19 21.96
C ARG A 316 0.87 -2.81 20.49
N VAL A 317 1.58 -1.76 20.06
CA VAL A 317 1.64 -1.34 18.66
C VAL A 317 2.28 -2.43 17.82
N GLU A 318 3.47 -2.90 18.17
CA GLU A 318 4.16 -3.96 17.44
C GLU A 318 3.31 -5.24 17.37
N TRP A 319 2.64 -5.61 18.46
CA TRP A 319 1.76 -6.78 18.47
C TRP A 319 0.58 -6.64 17.51
N ALA A 320 -0.03 -5.45 17.47
CA ALA A 320 -1.17 -5.18 16.61
C ALA A 320 -0.78 -5.14 15.11
N TYR A 321 0.42 -4.64 14.82
CA TYR A 321 0.94 -4.45 13.47
C TYR A 321 1.96 -5.53 13.04
N LEU A 322 2.09 -6.59 13.83
CA LEU A 322 3.02 -7.69 13.55
C LEU A 322 2.92 -8.27 12.12
N PRO A 323 1.72 -8.41 11.51
CA PRO A 323 1.63 -8.86 10.12
C PRO A 323 2.33 -7.94 9.10
N LEU A 324 2.49 -6.66 9.43
CA LEU A 324 3.20 -5.68 8.60
C LEU A 324 4.69 -5.58 8.94
N LEU A 325 5.10 -5.93 10.16
CA LEU A 325 6.50 -5.89 10.62
C LEU A 325 7.26 -7.14 10.17
N ASN A 326 7.55 -7.19 8.88
CA ASN A 326 8.27 -8.28 8.24
C ASN A 326 9.27 -7.75 7.20
N GLU A 327 10.14 -8.63 6.70
CA GLU A 327 11.18 -8.31 5.73
C GLU A 327 10.65 -7.65 4.44
N HIS A 328 9.45 -8.01 3.98
CA HIS A 328 8.87 -7.46 2.74
C HIS A 328 8.54 -5.96 2.87
N ASN A 329 8.17 -5.52 4.06
CA ASN A 329 7.91 -4.10 4.34
C ASN A 329 9.10 -3.41 5.02
N GLU A 330 10.27 -4.05 5.09
CA GLU A 330 11.46 -3.55 5.77
C GLU A 330 11.26 -3.22 7.27
N GLY A 331 10.24 -3.83 7.91
CA GLY A 331 9.89 -3.58 9.31
C GLY A 331 10.23 -4.75 10.21
N SER A 332 10.53 -4.48 11.50
CA SER A 332 10.81 -5.52 12.49
C SER A 332 10.18 -5.21 13.86
N PRO A 333 9.67 -6.22 14.59
CA PRO A 333 9.08 -6.04 15.92
C PRO A 333 10.16 -6.02 17.02
N ILE A 334 11.02 -4.99 16.99
CA ILE A 334 12.25 -4.88 17.81
C ILE A 334 11.98 -5.08 19.31
N PHE A 335 10.91 -4.49 19.84
CA PHE A 335 10.63 -4.55 21.28
C PHE A 335 10.03 -5.89 21.69
N LEU A 336 9.19 -6.51 20.87
CA LEU A 336 8.66 -7.86 21.09
C LEU A 336 9.76 -8.91 21.02
N GLU A 337 10.68 -8.81 20.06
CA GLU A 337 11.83 -9.72 19.97
C GLU A 337 12.76 -9.60 21.18
N ARG A 338 13.01 -8.37 21.64
CA ARG A 338 13.76 -8.14 22.88
C ARG A 338 13.04 -8.68 24.09
N LYS A 339 11.71 -8.56 24.15
CA LYS A 339 10.93 -9.13 25.25
C LYS A 339 11.04 -10.65 25.25
N LEU A 340 10.95 -11.29 24.08
CA LEU A 340 11.19 -12.73 23.91
C LEU A 340 12.58 -13.15 24.40
N SER A 341 13.62 -12.39 24.06
CA SER A 341 15.00 -12.70 24.42
C SER A 341 15.35 -12.45 25.89
N GLN A 342 14.65 -11.51 26.54
CA GLN A 342 14.87 -11.14 27.94
C GLN A 342 13.99 -11.93 28.92
N GLU A 343 12.77 -12.30 28.52
CA GLU A 343 11.76 -12.92 29.39
C GLU A 343 11.42 -14.35 28.94
N ALA A 344 12.10 -15.34 29.51
CA ALA A 344 11.86 -16.77 29.25
C ALA A 344 10.38 -17.16 29.42
N ARG A 345 9.70 -16.59 30.43
CA ARG A 345 8.29 -16.84 30.68
C ARG A 345 7.39 -16.34 29.55
N PHE A 346 7.69 -15.18 28.97
CA PHE A 346 6.92 -14.66 27.84
C PHE A 346 7.05 -15.59 26.62
N PHE A 347 8.26 -16.10 26.35
CA PHE A 347 8.45 -17.13 25.34
C PHE A 347 7.61 -18.39 25.62
N SER A 348 7.67 -18.92 26.84
CA SER A 348 6.88 -20.10 27.25
C SER A 348 5.36 -19.87 27.15
N GLU A 349 4.87 -18.67 27.44
CA GLU A 349 3.48 -18.28 27.23
C GLU A 349 3.07 -18.32 25.75
N LEU A 350 3.92 -17.80 24.85
CA LEU A 350 3.65 -17.84 23.41
C LEU A 350 3.69 -19.27 22.85
N ILE A 351 4.61 -20.11 23.33
CA ILE A 351 4.64 -21.53 22.97
C ILE A 351 3.31 -22.21 23.30
N ARG A 352 2.77 -21.99 24.50
CA ARG A 352 1.48 -22.54 24.95
C ARG A 352 0.29 -21.99 24.18
N LEU A 353 0.38 -20.75 23.71
CA LEU A 353 -0.68 -20.12 22.93
C LEU A 353 -0.78 -20.74 21.52
N VAL A 354 0.37 -21.04 20.92
CA VAL A 354 0.48 -21.54 19.56
C VAL A 354 0.28 -23.05 19.51
N PHE A 355 1.09 -23.78 20.28
CA PHE A 355 1.21 -25.23 20.18
C PHE A 355 0.33 -25.93 21.20
N ARG A 356 -0.15 -27.12 20.83
CA ARG A 356 -0.94 -27.98 21.72
C ARG A 356 -0.03 -28.68 22.72
N SER A 357 -0.50 -28.87 23.95
CA SER A 357 0.23 -29.66 24.92
C SER A 357 0.19 -31.14 24.56
N ARG A 358 1.27 -31.87 24.85
CA ARG A 358 1.28 -33.35 24.79
C ARG A 358 0.33 -34.01 25.78
N THR A 359 -0.08 -33.30 26.83
CA THR A 359 -0.94 -33.84 27.88
C THR A 359 -2.41 -33.47 27.70
N GLU A 360 -2.77 -32.72 26.64
CA GLU A 360 -4.16 -32.34 26.35
C GLU A 360 -4.87 -33.36 25.46
N GLU A 361 -5.98 -33.94 25.95
CA GLU A 361 -6.74 -34.99 25.24
C GLU A 361 -7.84 -34.46 24.29
N SER A 362 -8.33 -33.21 24.44
CA SER A 362 -9.48 -32.69 23.68
C SER A 362 -9.26 -31.31 23.05
N GLU A 363 -9.80 -31.09 21.85
CA GLU A 363 -9.87 -29.77 21.20
C GLU A 363 -11.08 -28.99 21.69
N GLU A 364 -10.85 -27.94 22.49
CA GLU A 364 -11.85 -26.90 22.68
C GLU A 364 -11.83 -25.93 21.49
N ALA A 365 -13.01 -25.59 20.97
CA ALA A 365 -13.14 -24.59 19.91
C ALA A 365 -12.57 -23.24 20.38
N ARG A 366 -11.46 -22.82 19.77
CA ARG A 366 -10.82 -21.52 20.08
C ARG A 366 -11.68 -20.39 19.53
N SER A 367 -11.87 -19.33 20.33
CA SER A 367 -12.46 -18.08 19.86
C SER A 367 -11.62 -17.48 18.72
N GLU A 368 -12.25 -16.68 17.86
CA GLU A 368 -11.56 -16.05 16.72
C GLU A 368 -10.41 -15.13 17.18
N GLU A 369 -10.61 -14.41 18.27
CA GLU A 369 -9.55 -13.61 18.91
C GLU A 369 -8.35 -14.46 19.33
N ARG A 370 -8.59 -15.66 19.89
CA ARG A 370 -7.53 -16.58 20.29
C ARG A 370 -6.80 -17.17 19.09
N LYS A 371 -7.49 -17.39 17.96
CA LYS A 371 -6.84 -17.80 16.70
C LYS A 371 -5.94 -16.70 16.17
N GLN A 372 -6.43 -15.45 16.09
CA GLN A 372 -5.64 -14.31 15.63
C GLN A 372 -4.40 -14.08 16.51
N ALA A 373 -4.55 -14.18 17.84
CA ALA A 373 -3.44 -14.09 18.77
C ALA A 373 -2.42 -15.22 18.57
N ALA A 374 -2.87 -16.45 18.33
CA ALA A 374 -2.00 -17.59 18.03
C ALA A 374 -1.27 -17.43 16.68
N THR A 375 -1.94 -16.90 15.64
CA THR A 375 -1.31 -16.61 14.36
C THR A 375 -0.20 -15.56 14.52
N ASN A 376 -0.45 -14.48 15.28
CA ASN A 376 0.57 -13.47 15.55
C ASN A 376 1.72 -14.07 16.39
N ALA A 377 1.41 -14.83 17.45
CA ALA A 377 2.43 -15.50 18.26
C ALA A 377 3.33 -16.42 17.42
N TYR A 378 2.73 -17.23 16.52
CA TYR A 378 3.49 -18.10 15.64
C TYR A 378 4.39 -17.29 14.71
N ARG A 379 3.88 -16.24 14.05
CA ARG A 379 4.68 -15.33 13.21
C ARG A 379 5.86 -14.73 13.97
N LEU A 380 5.62 -14.26 15.20
CA LEU A 380 6.69 -13.69 16.02
C LEU A 380 7.75 -14.75 16.31
N LEU A 381 7.35 -15.96 16.73
CA LEU A 381 8.29 -17.04 17.06
C LEU A 381 9.07 -17.56 15.84
N THR A 382 8.47 -17.59 14.65
CA THR A 382 9.15 -18.07 13.43
C THR A 382 10.12 -17.06 12.84
N ASN A 383 9.83 -15.76 12.99
CA ASN A 383 10.64 -14.68 12.42
C ASN A 383 11.60 -14.06 13.44
N TRP A 384 11.62 -14.57 14.68
CA TRP A 384 12.42 -14.03 15.77
C TRP A 384 13.92 -14.17 15.50
N ALA A 385 14.64 -13.05 15.45
CA ALA A 385 16.06 -13.01 15.09
C ALA A 385 16.97 -12.49 16.22
N THR A 386 16.42 -12.20 17.40
CA THR A 386 17.17 -11.65 18.55
C THR A 386 17.39 -12.72 19.62
N PRO A 387 18.51 -13.47 19.63
CA PRO A 387 18.72 -14.55 20.59
C PRO A 387 18.88 -14.03 22.03
N PRO A 388 18.53 -14.84 23.05
CA PRO A 388 18.82 -14.54 24.45
C PRO A 388 20.30 -14.25 24.66
N GLY A 389 20.61 -13.17 25.38
CA GLY A 389 22.00 -12.74 25.62
C GLY A 389 22.57 -11.75 24.60
N LEU A 390 21.91 -11.51 23.46
CA LEU A 390 22.32 -10.45 22.53
C LEU A 390 21.90 -9.06 23.04
N LEU A 391 22.89 -8.21 23.27
CA LEU A 391 22.73 -6.84 23.78
C LEU A 391 22.61 -5.83 22.63
N GLN A 392 22.14 -4.61 22.94
CA GLN A 392 21.92 -3.55 21.92
C GLN A 392 23.20 -3.11 21.21
N ASP A 393 24.34 -3.19 21.89
CA ASP A 393 25.67 -2.89 21.33
C ASP A 393 26.26 -4.04 20.50
N LYS A 394 25.45 -5.07 20.23
CA LYS A 394 25.81 -6.32 19.52
C LYS A 394 26.82 -7.20 20.27
N THR A 395 27.09 -6.91 21.54
CA THR A 395 27.80 -7.86 22.40
C THR A 395 26.86 -8.99 22.81
N TYR A 396 27.43 -10.14 23.17
CA TYR A 396 26.67 -11.34 23.47
C TYR A 396 27.12 -11.95 24.79
N ASP A 397 26.17 -12.13 25.72
CA ASP A 397 26.38 -12.76 27.01
C ASP A 397 25.79 -14.18 27.02
N GLY A 398 26.67 -15.17 26.95
CA GLY A 398 26.29 -16.58 26.96
C GLY A 398 25.65 -17.05 28.27
N HIS A 399 25.93 -16.41 29.40
CA HIS A 399 25.35 -16.80 30.68
C HIS A 399 23.85 -16.46 30.76
N VAL A 400 23.44 -15.39 30.07
CA VAL A 400 22.03 -15.05 29.91
C VAL A 400 21.29 -16.14 29.12
N LEU A 401 21.89 -16.65 28.04
CA LEU A 401 21.30 -17.78 27.29
C LEU A 401 21.13 -19.01 28.18
N GLU A 402 22.15 -19.38 28.94
CA GLU A 402 22.12 -20.56 29.82
C GLU A 402 20.97 -20.46 30.85
N THR A 403 20.92 -19.34 31.57
CA THR A 403 19.89 -19.09 32.60
C THR A 403 18.47 -19.02 31.99
N TRP A 404 18.34 -18.37 30.84
CA TRP A 404 17.09 -18.27 30.11
C TRP A 404 16.61 -19.66 29.65
N LEU A 405 17.51 -20.48 29.12
CA LEU A 405 17.21 -21.83 28.63
C LEU A 405 16.80 -22.79 29.75
N GLU A 406 17.45 -22.72 30.91
CA GLU A 406 17.06 -23.50 32.10
C GLU A 406 15.63 -23.18 32.53
N THR A 407 15.25 -21.91 32.51
CA THR A 407 13.89 -21.46 32.83
C THR A 407 12.88 -22.00 31.82
N VAL A 408 13.16 -21.88 30.52
CA VAL A 408 12.30 -22.44 29.46
C VAL A 408 12.15 -23.95 29.60
N LYS A 409 13.24 -24.69 29.84
CA LYS A 409 13.18 -26.14 30.05
C LYS A 409 12.26 -26.50 31.22
N LYS A 410 12.34 -25.78 32.33
CA LYS A 410 11.49 -25.99 33.50
C LYS A 410 10.01 -25.70 33.19
N GLU A 411 9.68 -24.50 32.72
CA GLU A 411 8.28 -24.07 32.53
C GLU A 411 7.58 -24.87 31.40
N CYS A 412 8.29 -25.21 30.33
CA CYS A 412 7.71 -25.97 29.22
C CYS A 412 7.61 -27.48 29.52
N ALA A 413 8.44 -28.02 30.42
CA ALA A 413 8.29 -29.41 30.89
C ALA A 413 7.01 -29.56 31.72
N GLU A 414 6.77 -28.64 32.66
CA GLU A 414 5.57 -28.65 33.52
C GLU A 414 4.26 -28.58 32.73
N THR A 415 4.29 -27.98 31.53
CA THR A 415 3.10 -27.77 30.70
C THR A 415 3.00 -28.72 29.51
N GLY A 416 3.96 -29.63 29.30
CA GLY A 416 3.95 -30.60 28.19
C GLY A 416 4.33 -30.03 26.82
N HIS A 417 5.05 -28.89 26.78
CA HIS A 417 5.49 -28.20 25.56
C HIS A 417 7.02 -28.23 25.35
N LEU A 418 7.77 -28.98 26.16
CA LEU A 418 9.23 -28.95 26.16
C LEU A 418 9.85 -29.16 24.78
N GLU A 419 9.41 -30.18 24.04
CA GLU A 419 10.06 -30.53 22.77
C GLU A 419 9.90 -29.43 21.72
N VAL A 420 8.68 -28.92 21.52
CA VAL A 420 8.43 -27.83 20.57
C VAL A 420 9.10 -26.53 21.02
N ALA A 421 9.14 -26.25 22.32
CA ALA A 421 9.87 -25.11 22.86
C ALA A 421 11.37 -25.19 22.48
N LEU A 422 12.00 -26.35 22.68
CA LEU A 422 13.40 -26.57 22.34
C LEU A 422 13.67 -26.48 20.83
N THR A 423 12.74 -26.93 19.99
CA THR A 423 12.83 -26.72 18.53
C THR A 423 12.82 -25.23 18.19
N MET A 424 11.90 -24.43 18.75
CA MET A 424 11.86 -22.98 18.50
C MET A 424 13.09 -22.25 19.07
N VAL A 425 13.65 -22.72 20.20
CA VAL A 425 14.96 -22.24 20.68
C VAL A 425 16.05 -22.53 19.66
N GLY A 426 16.05 -23.72 19.06
CA GLY A 426 16.96 -24.08 17.98
C GLY A 426 16.95 -23.07 16.83
N HIS A 427 15.77 -22.57 16.44
CA HIS A 427 15.65 -21.58 15.37
C HIS A 427 16.43 -20.30 15.69
N VAL A 428 16.21 -19.70 16.86
CA VAL A 428 16.82 -18.40 17.17
C VAL A 428 18.35 -18.49 17.34
N LEU A 429 18.88 -19.67 17.69
CA LEU A 429 20.33 -19.85 17.90
C LEU A 429 21.16 -19.67 16.62
N VAL A 430 20.55 -19.70 15.43
CA VAL A 430 21.23 -19.37 14.15
C VAL A 430 21.73 -17.92 14.14
N HIS A 431 21.11 -17.05 14.92
CA HIS A 431 21.44 -15.62 15.00
C HIS A 431 22.48 -15.29 16.10
N VAL A 432 22.97 -16.29 16.84
CA VAL A 432 24.03 -16.07 17.83
C VAL A 432 25.34 -15.72 17.12
N PRO A 433 26.04 -14.65 17.51
CA PRO A 433 27.28 -14.26 16.87
C PRO A 433 28.42 -15.27 17.09
N ALA A 434 29.50 -15.10 16.32
CA ALA A 434 30.73 -15.85 16.49
C ALA A 434 31.34 -15.61 17.89
N ASP A 435 32.10 -16.59 18.37
CA ASP A 435 32.85 -16.46 19.61
C ASP A 435 34.05 -15.51 19.41
N PRO A 436 34.41 -14.69 20.42
CA PRO A 436 35.60 -13.85 20.35
C PRO A 436 36.91 -14.62 20.09
N ASP A 437 36.96 -15.93 20.38
CA ASP A 437 38.13 -16.77 20.14
C ASP A 437 38.31 -17.25 18.68
N GLY A 438 37.37 -16.90 17.79
CA GLY A 438 37.39 -17.24 16.38
C GLY A 438 36.52 -18.43 15.98
N LEU A 439 35.87 -19.12 16.93
CA LEU A 439 34.83 -20.09 16.59
C LEU A 439 33.63 -19.38 15.93
N TRP A 440 33.11 -19.92 14.83
CA TRP A 440 32.05 -19.25 14.04
C TRP A 440 30.70 -19.12 14.78
N ILE A 441 30.56 -19.77 15.94
CA ILE A 441 29.41 -19.69 16.85
C ILE A 441 29.91 -19.51 18.28
N ASN A 442 29.24 -18.69 19.08
CA ASN A 442 29.58 -18.53 20.49
C ASN A 442 29.54 -19.87 21.26
N ARG A 443 30.51 -20.08 22.15
CA ARG A 443 30.66 -21.34 22.91
C ARG A 443 29.45 -21.71 23.76
N SER A 444 28.72 -20.75 24.29
CA SER A 444 27.50 -21.02 25.08
C SER A 444 26.39 -21.64 24.21
N ALA A 445 26.17 -21.11 23.00
CA ALA A 445 25.22 -21.69 22.05
C ALA A 445 25.69 -23.04 21.52
N ALA A 446 26.99 -23.19 21.24
CA ALA A 446 27.58 -24.47 20.89
C ALA A 446 27.40 -25.53 22.01
N ALA A 447 27.56 -25.12 23.27
CA ALA A 447 27.32 -25.98 24.42
C ALA A 447 25.84 -26.39 24.55
N ALA A 448 24.91 -25.45 24.39
CA ALA A 448 23.47 -25.73 24.39
C ALA A 448 23.07 -26.72 23.29
N LEU A 449 23.59 -26.55 22.07
CA LEU A 449 23.38 -27.46 20.95
C LEU A 449 24.04 -28.82 21.18
N ASN A 450 25.22 -28.87 21.79
CA ASN A 450 25.96 -30.11 22.06
C ASN A 450 25.47 -30.88 23.31
N ALA A 451 24.57 -30.28 24.10
CA ALA A 451 24.03 -30.89 25.29
C ALA A 451 23.39 -32.26 25.00
N LYS A 452 23.48 -33.19 25.97
CA LYS A 452 22.95 -34.55 25.82
C LYS A 452 21.44 -34.56 25.57
N ASP A 453 20.73 -33.63 26.19
CA ASP A 453 19.29 -33.41 26.05
C ASP A 453 18.93 -32.37 24.96
N GLY A 454 19.92 -31.88 24.20
CA GLY A 454 19.75 -30.84 23.18
C GLY A 454 19.27 -31.31 21.81
N GLU A 455 18.70 -32.53 21.69
CA GLU A 455 18.29 -33.09 20.39
C GLU A 455 17.27 -32.22 19.66
N ASN A 456 16.20 -31.80 20.33
CA ASN A 456 15.18 -30.93 19.74
C ASN A 456 15.73 -29.53 19.39
N ILE A 457 16.70 -29.02 20.16
CA ILE A 457 17.40 -27.77 19.83
C ILE A 457 18.18 -27.93 18.53
N ARG A 458 18.91 -29.05 18.36
CA ARG A 458 19.65 -29.34 17.12
C ARG A 458 18.73 -29.51 15.92
N ILE A 459 17.58 -30.18 16.08
CA ILE A 459 16.57 -30.31 15.02
C ILE A 459 16.10 -28.93 14.55
N GLY A 460 15.69 -28.07 15.48
CA GLY A 460 15.28 -26.71 15.14
C GLY A 460 16.40 -25.91 14.47
N PHE A 461 17.60 -25.92 15.06
CA PHE A 461 18.75 -25.23 14.50
C PHE A 461 19.05 -25.66 13.06
N ARG A 462 19.00 -26.97 12.79
CA ARG A 462 19.15 -27.54 11.46
C ARG A 462 18.07 -27.04 10.49
N THR A 463 16.80 -27.11 10.90
CA THR A 463 15.66 -26.62 10.11
C THR A 463 15.81 -25.13 9.77
N GLN A 464 16.21 -24.31 10.73
CA GLN A 464 16.36 -22.87 10.49
C GLN A 464 17.58 -22.56 9.61
N LEU A 465 18.69 -23.28 9.75
CA LEU A 465 19.83 -23.16 8.83
C LEU A 465 19.41 -23.46 7.39
N TYR A 466 18.61 -24.52 7.18
CA TYR A 466 18.08 -24.84 5.87
C TYR A 466 17.15 -23.72 5.34
N ASN A 467 16.19 -23.28 6.15
CA ASN A 467 15.25 -22.21 5.78
C ASN A 467 15.93 -20.86 5.51
N SER A 468 17.05 -20.56 6.17
CA SER A 468 17.81 -19.32 5.99
C SER A 468 18.36 -19.14 4.57
N ARG A 469 18.41 -20.21 3.76
CA ARG A 469 18.76 -20.14 2.33
C ARG A 469 17.74 -19.33 1.52
N GLY A 470 16.47 -19.34 1.94
CA GLY A 470 15.39 -18.65 1.24
C GLY A 470 15.14 -19.16 -0.19
N ALA A 471 14.33 -18.39 -0.93
CA ALA A 471 14.07 -18.65 -2.34
C ALA A 471 15.33 -18.35 -3.16
N HIS A 472 15.74 -19.31 -3.99
CA HIS A 472 16.93 -19.19 -4.83
C HIS A 472 16.65 -19.79 -6.21
N PHE A 473 17.39 -19.34 -7.22
CA PHE A 473 17.38 -19.97 -8.53
C PHE A 473 18.18 -21.27 -8.47
N VAL A 474 17.60 -22.34 -9.00
CA VAL A 474 18.23 -23.66 -9.03
C VAL A 474 19.26 -23.69 -10.14
N ASP A 475 20.53 -23.87 -9.78
CA ASP A 475 21.62 -24.07 -10.74
C ASP A 475 21.68 -25.57 -11.12
N PRO A 476 21.47 -25.94 -12.40
CA PRO A 476 21.51 -27.35 -12.83
C PRO A 476 22.85 -28.04 -12.57
N THR A 477 23.94 -27.30 -12.39
CA THR A 477 25.27 -27.86 -12.09
C THR A 477 25.44 -28.30 -10.63
N GLY A 478 24.48 -27.95 -9.76
CA GLY A 478 24.53 -28.20 -8.32
C GLY A 478 25.68 -27.48 -7.61
N LYS A 479 26.27 -26.45 -8.24
CA LYS A 479 27.44 -25.74 -7.69
C LYS A 479 27.13 -25.02 -6.37
N PRO A 480 26.02 -24.26 -6.23
CA PRO A 480 25.66 -23.60 -4.97
C PRO A 480 25.49 -24.61 -3.81
N GLU A 481 24.90 -25.76 -4.08
CA GLU A 481 24.70 -26.84 -3.09
C GLU A 481 26.05 -27.42 -2.63
N LYS A 482 26.98 -27.65 -3.56
CA LYS A 482 28.36 -28.10 -3.22
C LYS A 482 29.10 -27.09 -2.35
N GLU A 483 28.94 -25.79 -2.61
CA GLU A 483 29.53 -24.73 -1.80
C GLU A 483 28.94 -24.71 -0.38
N LEU A 484 27.62 -24.87 -0.23
CA LEU A 484 26.95 -24.98 1.06
C LEU A 484 27.39 -26.24 1.83
N ALA A 485 27.48 -27.39 1.15
CA ALA A 485 27.99 -28.61 1.76
C ALA A 485 29.43 -28.44 2.29
N GLY A 486 30.31 -27.83 1.49
CA GLY A 486 31.68 -27.49 1.90
C GLY A 486 31.72 -26.58 3.12
N LYS A 487 30.88 -25.54 3.16
CA LYS A 487 30.73 -24.64 4.31
C LYS A 487 30.33 -25.41 5.57
N TYR A 488 29.28 -26.22 5.52
CA TYR A 488 28.81 -26.94 6.71
C TYR A 488 29.79 -28.02 7.18
N ARG A 489 30.52 -28.67 6.27
CA ARG A 489 31.61 -29.58 6.61
C ARG A 489 32.74 -28.89 7.36
N ALA A 490 33.20 -27.74 6.87
CA ALA A 490 34.24 -26.95 7.56
C ALA A 490 33.76 -26.47 8.94
N GLN A 491 32.51 -26.02 9.04
CA GLN A 491 31.90 -25.66 10.32
C GLN A 491 31.80 -26.84 11.28
N ALA A 492 31.46 -28.04 10.79
CA ALA A 492 31.40 -29.27 11.57
C ALA A 492 32.78 -29.65 12.15
N GLU A 493 33.84 -29.62 11.33
CA GLU A 493 35.21 -29.87 11.77
C GLU A 493 35.66 -28.87 12.85
N SER A 494 35.34 -27.59 12.66
CA SER A 494 35.67 -26.52 13.61
C SER A 494 35.04 -26.76 14.99
N VAL A 495 33.75 -27.12 15.05
CA VAL A 495 33.08 -27.37 16.34
C VAL A 495 33.47 -28.73 16.96
N ASP A 496 33.82 -29.73 16.14
CA ASP A 496 34.32 -31.02 16.65
C ASP A 496 35.67 -30.86 17.34
N ASN A 497 36.59 -30.12 16.70
CA ASN A 497 37.88 -29.75 17.26
C ASN A 497 37.73 -28.91 18.55
N ALA A 498 36.66 -28.12 18.66
CA ALA A 498 36.34 -27.35 19.84
C ALA A 498 35.63 -28.15 20.95
N GLY A 499 35.39 -29.46 20.76
CA GLY A 499 34.81 -30.35 21.77
C GLY A 499 33.29 -30.49 21.73
N TYR A 500 32.65 -30.17 20.59
CA TYR A 500 31.19 -30.22 20.41
C TYR A 500 30.74 -31.30 19.40
N PRO A 501 30.99 -32.61 19.67
CA PRO A 501 30.79 -33.68 18.68
C PRO A 501 29.34 -33.90 18.27
N ARG A 502 28.35 -33.60 19.12
CA ARG A 502 26.92 -33.75 18.76
C ARG A 502 26.47 -32.64 17.80
N LEU A 503 26.96 -31.42 18.00
CA LEU A 503 26.73 -30.33 17.05
C LEU A 503 27.45 -30.61 15.73
N ALA A 504 28.69 -31.11 15.79
CA ALA A 504 29.44 -31.54 14.60
C ALA A 504 28.66 -32.56 13.78
N ALA A 505 28.06 -33.56 14.41
CA ALA A 505 27.21 -34.55 13.73
C ALA A 505 26.03 -33.90 12.98
N THR A 506 25.29 -32.98 13.61
CA THR A 506 24.18 -32.27 12.97
C THR A 506 24.62 -31.43 11.76
N LEU A 507 25.82 -30.83 11.81
CA LEU A 507 26.35 -30.07 10.68
C LEU A 507 26.87 -30.97 9.55
N ARG A 508 27.36 -32.17 9.87
CA ARG A 508 27.69 -33.18 8.84
C ARG A 508 26.43 -33.64 8.12
N GLU A 509 25.33 -33.88 8.84
CA GLU A 509 24.03 -34.21 8.23
C GLU A 509 23.56 -33.10 7.28
N MET A 510 23.74 -31.82 7.65
CA MET A 510 23.46 -30.69 6.74
C MET A 510 24.32 -30.73 5.48
N ALA A 511 25.61 -31.02 5.62
CA ALA A 511 26.50 -31.13 4.46
C ALA A 511 26.07 -32.27 3.53
N GLU A 512 25.73 -33.44 4.09
CA GLU A 512 25.26 -34.61 3.34
C GLU A 512 23.91 -34.38 2.66
N GLU A 513 23.02 -33.57 3.24
CA GLU A 513 21.76 -33.16 2.62
C GLU A 513 22.01 -32.32 1.36
N TYR A 514 22.85 -31.28 1.45
CA TYR A 514 23.20 -30.47 0.28
C TYR A 514 23.99 -31.26 -0.79
N GLU A 515 24.81 -32.24 -0.41
CA GLU A 515 25.48 -33.10 -1.40
C GLU A 515 24.51 -33.94 -2.20
N ARG A 516 23.51 -34.55 -1.53
CA ARG A 516 22.46 -35.31 -2.20
C ARG A 516 21.60 -34.43 -3.11
N GLU A 517 21.32 -33.18 -2.70
CA GLU A 517 20.65 -32.21 -3.57
C GLU A 517 21.50 -31.90 -4.82
N ALA A 518 22.80 -31.62 -4.63
CA ALA A 518 23.70 -31.34 -5.74
C ALA A 518 23.81 -32.50 -6.75
N GLU A 519 23.88 -33.74 -6.26
CA GLU A 519 23.89 -34.96 -7.07
C GLU A 519 22.59 -35.13 -7.84
N THR A 520 21.45 -34.90 -7.19
CA THR A 520 20.12 -34.95 -7.82
C THR A 520 19.97 -33.92 -8.91
N LEU A 521 20.49 -32.70 -8.71
CA LEU A 521 20.45 -31.63 -9.71
C LEU A 521 21.39 -31.93 -10.88
N SER A 522 22.61 -32.39 -10.60
CA SER A 522 23.62 -32.71 -11.63
C SER A 522 23.23 -33.92 -12.48
N SER A 523 22.34 -34.79 -11.99
CA SER A 523 21.86 -35.99 -12.69
C SER A 523 20.54 -35.78 -13.45
N ARG A 524 19.89 -34.62 -13.30
CA ARG A 524 18.74 -34.25 -14.12
C ARG A 524 19.25 -33.84 -15.50
N GLU A 525 18.86 -34.57 -16.53
CA GLU A 525 19.06 -34.12 -17.92
C GLU A 525 18.45 -32.72 -18.08
N PRO A 526 19.17 -31.76 -18.68
CA PRO A 526 18.59 -30.45 -18.94
C PRO A 526 17.36 -30.66 -19.82
N PHE A 527 16.21 -30.12 -19.40
CA PHE A 527 15.03 -30.06 -20.25
C PHE A 527 15.43 -29.37 -21.56
N GLU A 528 15.40 -30.10 -22.67
CA GLU A 528 15.48 -29.51 -24.01
C GLU A 528 14.26 -28.59 -24.19
N GLU A 529 14.49 -27.28 -24.28
CA GLU A 529 13.48 -26.28 -24.65
C GLU A 529 13.06 -26.38 -26.12
#